data_AF-A0A7S1XIK9-F1
#
_entry.id   AF-A0A7S1XIK9-F1
#
_cell.length_a   1.000
_cell.length_b   1.000
_cell.length_c   1.000
_cell.angle_alpha   90.00
_cell.angle_beta   90.00
_cell.angle_gamma   90.00
#
_symmetry.space_group_name_H-M   'P 1'
#
loop_
_entity.id
_entity.type
_entity.pdbx_description
1 polymer ?
#
loop_
_entity_poly.entity_id
_entity_poly.type
_entity_poly.pdbx_seq_one_letter_code
_entity_poly.pdbx_strand_id
1 'polypeptide(L)'
;MAASGLMDLEQAECPLCLEELDTTDLSVRPCQCGYQVCLWCLHHIREQLNGKCPACRTPYEENKFVIEEVDPEEAARAIRERAEARREREKRERMEKQERERAAAAAAALQNSKRTLKH
;
A
#
# COMPACT_ATOMS: atom_id res chain seq x y z
N MET A 1 -2.08 -32.00 -2.32
CA MET A 1 -0.76 -31.35 -2.20
C MET A 1 -1.01 -29.93 -1.72
N ALA A 2 -0.31 -29.54 -0.66
CA ALA A 2 -0.67 -28.45 0.25
C ALA A 2 -0.80 -27.08 -0.42
N ALA A 3 -1.64 -26.27 0.22
CA ALA A 3 -2.20 -25.01 -0.23
C ALA A 3 -1.18 -23.88 -0.43
N SER A 4 -1.51 -23.00 -1.39
CA SER A 4 -1.49 -21.54 -1.25
C SER A 4 -0.32 -20.90 -0.51
N GLY A 5 0.86 -20.86 -1.13
CA GLY A 5 2.00 -20.05 -0.68
C GLY A 5 1.92 -18.58 -1.08
N LEU A 6 0.78 -17.92 -0.86
CA LEU A 6 0.53 -16.52 -1.25
C LEU A 6 -0.40 -15.80 -0.26
N MET A 7 -0.23 -16.03 1.05
CA MET A 7 -0.94 -15.32 2.14
C MET A 7 -0.09 -15.38 3.43
N ASP A 8 1.06 -14.70 3.48
CA ASP A 8 1.78 -14.43 4.75
C ASP A 8 2.63 -13.14 4.65
N LEU A 9 2.12 -12.18 3.86
CA LEU A 9 2.48 -10.76 3.98
C LEU A 9 1.31 -9.99 4.61
N GLU A 10 0.36 -10.71 5.20
CA GLU A 10 -0.91 -10.21 5.69
C GLU A 10 -0.72 -9.82 7.17
N GLN A 11 -0.59 -8.51 7.39
CA GLN A 11 -0.44 -7.84 8.68
C GLN A 11 0.78 -8.30 9.52
N ALA A 12 1.87 -7.54 9.47
CA ALA A 12 2.91 -7.69 10.48
C ALA A 12 2.31 -7.26 11.83
N GLU A 13 2.17 -8.20 12.78
CA GLU A 13 1.61 -7.93 14.11
C GLU A 13 2.71 -7.82 15.17
N CYS A 14 2.49 -6.99 16.17
CA CYS A 14 3.37 -6.88 17.32
C CYS A 14 3.31 -8.18 18.15
N PRO A 15 4.43 -8.88 18.38
CA PRO A 15 4.43 -10.16 19.10
C PRO A 15 4.13 -10.03 20.61
N LEU A 16 3.97 -8.81 21.12
CA LEU A 16 3.73 -8.54 22.54
C LEU A 16 2.28 -8.20 22.85
N CYS A 17 1.63 -7.39 22.01
CA CYS A 17 0.24 -6.97 22.19
C CYS A 17 -0.72 -7.53 21.13
N LEU A 18 -0.21 -8.19 20.09
CA LEU A 18 -0.99 -8.70 18.96
C LEU A 18 -1.78 -7.59 18.23
N GLU A 19 -1.26 -6.36 18.25
CA GLU A 19 -1.79 -5.27 17.44
C GLU A 19 -1.05 -5.20 16.08
N GLU A 20 -1.76 -4.78 15.04
CA GLU A 20 -1.20 -4.56 13.71
C GLU A 20 -0.14 -3.46 13.73
N LEU A 21 1.03 -3.74 13.13
CA LEU A 21 2.12 -2.77 12.99
C LEU A 21 1.79 -1.84 11.84
N ASP A 22 1.66 -0.55 12.14
CA ASP A 22 1.43 0.46 11.12
C ASP A 22 2.74 0.87 10.41
N THR A 23 2.64 1.78 9.46
CA THR A 23 3.81 2.28 8.72
C THR A 23 4.87 2.91 9.62
N THR A 24 4.47 3.52 10.73
CA THR A 24 5.41 4.15 11.67
C THR A 24 6.10 3.11 12.53
N ASP A 25 5.38 2.08 12.97
CA ASP A 25 5.96 0.93 13.66
C ASP A 25 7.00 0.22 12.79
N LEU A 26 6.69 -0.01 11.52
CA LEU A 26 7.58 -0.70 10.57
C LEU A 26 8.78 0.15 10.16
N SER A 27 8.67 1.48 10.21
CA SER A 27 9.77 2.39 9.85
C SER A 27 10.90 2.43 10.89
N VAL A 28 10.67 1.91 12.11
CA VAL A 28 11.68 1.89 13.18
C VAL A 28 12.05 0.46 13.50
N ARG A 29 13.32 0.10 13.28
CA ARG A 29 13.91 -1.15 13.78
C ARG A 29 14.67 -0.87 15.08
N PRO A 30 14.10 -1.22 16.25
CA PRO A 30 14.71 -0.89 17.53
C PRO A 30 15.91 -1.78 17.87
N CYS A 31 16.07 -2.94 17.19
CA CYS A 31 17.21 -3.82 17.37
C CYS A 31 17.70 -4.40 16.04
N GLN A 32 19.03 -4.51 15.90
CA GLN A 32 19.70 -5.11 14.73
C GLN A 32 19.50 -6.62 14.64
N CYS A 33 18.96 -7.28 15.68
CA CYS A 33 18.61 -8.70 15.63
C CYS A 33 17.34 -8.98 14.81
N GLY A 34 16.63 -7.93 14.36
CA GLY A 34 15.41 -8.05 13.56
C GLY A 34 14.12 -8.26 14.38
N TYR A 35 14.20 -8.19 15.71
CA TYR A 35 13.00 -8.29 16.55
C TYR A 35 12.18 -7.00 16.50
N GLN A 36 11.02 -7.08 15.85
CA GLN A 36 10.10 -5.96 15.64
C GLN A 36 8.99 -5.96 16.70
N VAL A 37 8.64 -4.78 17.20
CA VAL A 37 7.52 -4.53 18.11
C VAL A 37 6.90 -3.17 17.76
N CYS A 38 5.64 -2.93 18.14
CA CYS A 38 5.04 -1.61 17.98
C CYS A 38 5.71 -0.55 18.86
N LEU A 39 5.55 0.72 18.50
CA LEU A 39 6.14 1.88 19.18
C LEU A 39 5.69 1.98 20.65
N TRP A 40 4.45 1.62 20.95
CA TRP A 40 3.94 1.60 22.33
C TRP A 40 4.63 0.55 23.21
N CYS A 41 4.79 -0.67 22.68
CA CYS A 41 5.52 -1.74 23.38
C CYS A 41 7.00 -1.39 23.55
N LEU A 42 7.63 -0.81 22.53
CA LEU A 42 9.01 -0.32 22.63
C LEU A 42 9.16 0.72 23.74
N HIS A 43 8.26 1.71 23.79
CA HIS A 43 8.25 2.73 24.84
C HIS A 43 8.07 2.12 26.22
N HIS A 44 7.11 1.22 26.39
CA HIS A 44 6.87 0.54 27.67
C HIS A 44 8.09 -0.27 28.15
N ILE A 45 8.75 -1.01 27.24
CA ILE A 45 9.96 -1.78 27.60
C ILE A 45 11.08 -0.87 28.10
N ARG A 46 11.25 0.29 27.47
CA ARG A 46 12.32 1.25 27.78
C ARG A 46 12.09 1.99 29.09
N GLU A 47 10.88 2.48 29.30
CA GLU A 47 10.58 3.35 30.44
C GLU A 47 10.15 2.59 31.70
N GLN A 48 9.56 1.41 31.54
CA GLN A 48 8.93 0.69 32.66
C GLN A 48 9.52 -0.70 32.92
N LEU A 49 10.28 -1.26 31.98
CA LEU A 49 10.92 -2.57 32.13
C LEU A 49 12.45 -2.43 32.14
N ASN A 50 13.16 -3.46 31.67
CA ASN A 50 14.62 -3.53 31.72
C ASN A 50 15.31 -2.84 30.53
N GLY A 51 14.55 -2.22 29.62
CA GLY A 51 15.08 -1.53 28.44
C GLY A 51 15.84 -2.43 27.46
N LYS A 52 15.60 -3.75 27.44
CA LYS A 52 16.33 -4.69 26.59
C LYS A 52 15.42 -5.38 25.58
N CYS A 53 15.98 -5.72 24.43
CA CYS A 53 15.32 -6.52 23.41
C CYS A 53 14.84 -7.87 24.00
N PRO A 54 13.56 -8.25 23.84
CA PRO A 54 13.04 -9.53 24.33
C PRO A 54 13.73 -10.76 23.72
N ALA A 55 14.21 -10.65 22.47
CA ALA A 55 14.86 -11.75 21.77
C ALA A 55 16.35 -11.89 22.14
N CYS A 56 17.16 -10.85 21.91
CA CYS A 56 18.62 -10.95 22.02
C CYS A 56 19.21 -10.29 23.28
N ARG A 57 18.36 -9.66 24.11
CA ARG A 57 18.74 -8.96 25.35
C ARG A 57 19.68 -7.75 25.17
N THR A 58 19.90 -7.30 23.94
CA THR A 58 20.63 -6.05 23.66
C THR A 58 19.86 -4.85 24.23
N PRO A 59 20.50 -3.92 24.95
CA PRO A 59 19.85 -2.69 25.40
C PRO A 59 19.32 -1.86 24.23
N TYR A 60 18.12 -1.32 24.38
CA TYR A 60 17.58 -0.32 23.47
C TYR A 60 18.21 1.04 23.77
N GLU A 61 18.95 1.56 22.80
CA GLU A 61 19.52 2.92 22.81
C GLU A 61 18.93 3.66 21.61
N GLU A 62 18.30 4.82 21.82
CA GLU A 62 17.62 5.57 20.73
C GLU A 62 18.56 5.84 19.56
N ASN A 63 19.83 6.13 19.85
CA ASN A 63 20.86 6.40 18.87
C ASN A 63 21.23 5.18 18.00
N LYS A 64 20.79 3.98 18.40
CA LYS A 64 21.03 2.71 17.68
C LYS A 64 19.80 2.22 16.93
N PHE A 65 18.68 2.94 17.01
CA PHE A 65 17.50 2.60 16.22
C PHE A 65 17.82 2.86 14.76
N VAL A 66 17.56 1.84 13.94
CA VAL A 66 17.63 1.99 12.50
C VAL A 66 16.26 2.48 12.06
N ILE A 67 16.19 3.74 11.67
CA ILE A 67 15.02 4.27 10.99
C ILE A 67 15.20 3.93 9.51
N GLU A 68 14.27 3.18 8.94
CA GLU A 68 14.24 3.00 7.49
C GLU A 68 13.85 4.35 6.87
N GLU A 69 14.87 5.11 6.48
CA GLU A 69 14.69 6.35 5.74
C GLU A 69 14.17 6.00 4.34
N VAL A 70 12.99 6.50 4.01
CA VAL A 70 12.52 6.49 2.64
C VAL A 70 13.31 7.54 1.89
N ASP A 71 14.07 7.14 0.86
CA ASP A 71 14.80 8.07 0.03
C ASP A 71 13.82 9.12 -0.58
N PRO A 72 14.03 10.43 -0.33
CA PRO A 72 13.10 11.46 -0.80
C PRO A 72 12.90 11.47 -2.32
N GLU A 73 13.93 11.09 -3.08
CA GLU A 73 13.86 11.03 -4.54
C GLU A 73 13.00 9.84 -5.00
N GLU A 74 13.16 8.69 -4.35
CA GLU A 74 12.34 7.50 -4.57
C GLU A 74 10.86 7.76 -4.20
N ALA A 75 10.60 8.40 -3.06
CA ALA A 75 9.24 8.80 -2.67
C ALA A 75 8.61 9.74 -3.71
N ALA A 76 9.35 10.76 -4.15
CA ALA A 76 8.87 11.69 -5.17
C ALA A 76 8.64 11.00 -6.54
N ARG A 77 9.46 10.01 -6.88
CA ARG A 77 9.29 9.19 -8.10
C ARG A 77 8.02 8.36 -8.02
N ALA A 78 7.79 7.64 -6.93
CA ALA A 78 6.59 6.83 -6.72
C ALA A 78 5.30 7.68 -6.78
N ILE A 79 5.32 8.89 -6.20
CA ILE A 79 4.18 9.83 -6.28
C ILE A 79 3.90 10.23 -7.74
N ARG A 80 4.93 10.57 -8.50
CA ARG A 80 4.80 10.96 -9.92
C ARG A 80 4.25 9.81 -10.77
N GLU A 81 4.79 8.61 -10.61
CA GLU A 81 4.37 7.42 -11.35
C GLU A 81 2.91 7.07 -11.05
N ARG A 82 2.49 7.10 -9.78
CA ARG A 82 1.08 6.89 -9.40
C ARG A 82 0.16 7.95 -10.00
N ALA A 83 0.59 9.21 -10.04
CA ALA A 83 -0.19 10.29 -10.64
C ALA A 83 -0.32 10.13 -12.16
N GLU A 84 0.75 9.69 -12.84
CA GLU A 84 0.74 9.40 -14.29
C GLU A 84 -0.14 8.20 -14.63
N ALA A 85 0.00 7.09 -13.90
CA ALA A 85 -0.84 5.90 -14.07
C ALA A 85 -2.33 6.22 -13.89
N ARG A 86 -2.67 7.04 -12.89
CA ARG A 86 -4.05 7.51 -12.68
C ARG A 86 -4.57 8.32 -13.88
N ARG A 87 -3.76 9.27 -14.38
CA ARG A 87 -4.12 10.09 -15.55
C ARG A 87 -4.29 9.25 -16.82
N GLU A 88 -3.46 8.24 -17.01
CA GLU A 88 -3.56 7.35 -18.16
C GLU A 88 -4.83 6.50 -18.09
N ARG A 89 -5.15 5.95 -16.91
CA ARG A 89 -6.40 5.21 -16.66
C ARG A 89 -7.63 6.07 -16.94
N GLU A 90 -7.67 7.30 -16.43
CA GLU A 90 -8.77 8.25 -16.67
C GLU A 90 -8.91 8.60 -18.18
N LYS A 91 -7.79 8.76 -18.90
CA LYS A 91 -7.80 8.99 -20.36
C LYS A 91 -8.37 7.78 -21.11
N ARG A 92 -7.93 6.56 -20.77
CA ARG A 92 -8.42 5.31 -21.40
C ARG A 92 -9.93 5.15 -21.19
N GLU A 93 -10.41 5.33 -19.96
CA GLU A 93 -11.84 5.28 -19.64
C GLU A 93 -12.65 6.33 -20.41
N ARG A 94 -12.13 7.56 -20.54
CA ARG A 94 -12.78 8.63 -21.30
C ARG A 94 -12.86 8.33 -22.80
N MET A 95 -11.81 7.76 -23.39
CA MET A 95 -11.80 7.36 -24.79
C MET A 95 -12.78 6.23 -25.06
N GLU A 96 -12.81 5.21 -24.19
CA GLU A 96 -13.74 4.08 -24.32
C GLU A 96 -15.20 4.55 -24.21
N LYS A 97 -15.49 5.48 -23.28
CA LYS A 97 -16.83 6.08 -23.16
C LYS A 97 -17.24 6.82 -24.43
N GLN A 98 -16.35 7.64 -25.00
CA GLN A 98 -16.63 8.35 -26.25
C GLN A 98 -16.85 7.39 -27.42
N GLU A 99 -16.10 6.30 -27.50
CA GLU A 99 -16.27 5.28 -28.55
C GLU A 99 -17.62 4.57 -28.43
N ARG A 100 -18.00 4.16 -27.21
CA ARG A 100 -19.33 3.58 -26.94
C ARG A 100 -20.47 4.54 -27.30
N GLU A 101 -20.34 5.82 -26.93
CA GLU A 101 -21.32 6.85 -27.26
C GLU A 101 -21.43 7.07 -28.78
N ARG A 102 -20.30 7.13 -29.50
CA ARG A 102 -20.29 7.24 -30.97
C ARG A 102 -20.91 6.02 -31.64
N ALA A 103 -20.59 4.81 -31.19
CA ALA A 103 -21.17 3.58 -31.71
C ALA A 103 -22.68 3.52 -31.48
N ALA A 104 -23.15 3.90 -30.28
CA ALA A 104 -24.57 3.98 -29.97
C ALA A 104 -25.29 5.02 -30.84
N ALA A 105 -24.71 6.21 -31.03
CA ALA A 105 -25.27 7.24 -31.89
C ALA A 105 -25.35 6.79 -33.36
N ALA A 106 -24.32 6.13 -33.88
CA ALA A 106 -24.32 5.58 -35.24
C ALA A 106 -25.38 4.48 -35.42
N ALA A 107 -25.52 3.58 -34.44
CA ALA A 107 -26.56 2.55 -34.46
C ALA A 107 -27.97 3.15 -34.44
N ALA A 108 -28.21 4.16 -33.60
CA ALA A 108 -29.49 4.87 -33.54
C ALA A 108 -29.83 5.58 -34.86
N ALA A 109 -28.84 6.22 -35.50
CA ALA A 109 -29.03 6.88 -36.79
C ALA A 109 -29.41 5.88 -37.91
N LEU A 110 -28.76 4.71 -37.96
CA LEU A 110 -29.09 3.65 -38.91
C LEU A 110 -30.50 3.08 -38.67
N GLN A 111 -30.89 2.89 -37.41
CA GLN A 111 -32.24 2.44 -37.05
C GLN A 111 -33.31 3.46 -37.47
N ASN A 112 -33.05 4.76 -37.27
CA ASN A 112 -33.97 5.82 -37.69
C ASN A 112 -34.12 5.88 -39.22
N SER A 113 -33.01 5.83 -39.97
CA SER A 113 -33.03 5.80 -41.44
C SER A 113 -33.80 4.60 -42.01
N LYS A 114 -33.65 3.40 -41.41
CA LYS A 114 -34.44 2.22 -41.79
C LYS A 114 -35.93 2.37 -41.48
N ARG A 115 -36.30 3.16 -40.47
CA ARG A 115 -37.68 3.42 -40.08
C ARG A 115 -38.35 4.41 -41.03
N THR A 116 -37.64 5.44 -41.47
CA THR A 116 -38.16 6.46 -42.40
C THR A 116 -38.37 5.92 -43.81
N LEU A 117 -37.57 4.95 -44.27
CA LEU A 117 -37.72 4.30 -45.59
C LEU A 117 -38.88 3.28 -45.66
N LYS A 118 -39.50 2.94 -44.52
CA LYS A 118 -40.63 1.98 -44.43
C LYS A 118 -42.01 2.67 -44.40
N HIS A 119 -42.07 3.98 -44.55
CA HIS A 119 -43.29 4.78 -44.71
C HIS A 119 -43.28 5.46 -46.07
#